data_AF-A7NRB0-F1
#
_entry.id   AF-A7NRB0-F1
#
_cell.length_a   1.000
_cell.length_b   1.000
_cell.length_c   1.000
_cell.angle_alpha   90.00
_cell.angle_beta   90.00
_cell.angle_gamma   90.00
#
_symmetry.space_group_name_H-M   'P 1'
#
loop_
_entity.id
_entity.type
_entity.pdbx_description
1 polymer ?
#
loop_
_entity_poly.entity_id
_entity_poly.type
_entity_poly.pdbx_seq_one_letter_code
_entity_poly.pdbx_strand_id
1 'polypeptide(L)' 'MGEILATVLCLILVLAVVGVSGFIVALKLGIIVQQAAKPTHLDTGNYTLDQGREVRPEEERRT' A
#
# COMPACT_ATOMS: atom_id res chain seq x y z
N MET A 1 3.66 32.14 22.03
CA MET A 1 4.57 31.90 20.89
C MET A 1 5.69 30.92 21.26
N GLY A 2 6.52 31.21 22.28
CA GLY A 2 7.62 30.32 22.71
C GLY A 2 7.19 28.91 23.15
N GLU A 3 6.17 28.81 24.01
CA GLU A 3 5.65 27.50 24.48
C GLU A 3 5.12 26.62 23.35
N ILE A 4 4.42 27.23 22.38
CA ILE A 4 3.88 26.52 21.22
C ILE A 4 5.02 25.99 20.35
N LEU A 5 6.05 26.82 20.11
CA LEU A 5 7.23 26.41 19.36
C LEU A 5 7.98 25.26 20.04
N ALA A 6 8.17 25.33 21.35
CA ALA A 6 8.81 24.27 22.13
C ALA A 6 8.04 22.95 22.05
N THR A 7 6.71 23.03 22.14
CA THR A 7 5.82 21.86 22.03
C THR A 7 5.91 21.23 20.64
N VAL A 8 5.88 22.04 19.59
CA VAL A 8 6.00 21.56 18.20
C VAL A 8 7.36 20.89 17.96
N LEU A 9 8.45 21.50 18.44
CA LEU A 9 9.79 20.91 18.33
C LEU A 9 9.91 19.59 19.08
N CYS A 10 9.34 19.51 20.29
CA CYS A 10 9.31 18.27 21.06
C CYS A 10 8.56 17.16 20.30
N LEU A 11 7.42 17.49 19.69
CA LEU A 11 6.61 16.54 18.94
C LEU A 11 7.33 16.04 17.68
N ILE A 12 8.03 16.94 16.97
CA ILE A 12 8.88 16.57 15.83
C ILE A 12 10.00 15.62 16.27
N LEU A 13 10.67 15.90 17.39
CA LEU A 13 11.73 15.04 17.92
C LEU A 13 11.19 13.65 18.28
N VAL A 14 10.04 13.58 18.94
CA VAL A 14 9.39 12.31 19.28
C VAL A 14 9.07 11.52 18.00
N LEU A 15 8.46 12.16 17.00
CA LEU A 15 8.15 11.52 15.72
C LEU A 15 9.41 11.03 15.01
N ALA A 16 10.49 11.81 15.03
CA ALA A 16 11.77 11.41 14.43
C ALA A 16 12.36 10.18 15.11
N VAL A 17 12.36 10.13 16.45
CA VAL A 17 12.86 8.98 17.23
C VAL A 17 12.02 7.74 16.95
N VAL A 18 10.69 7.86 16.95
CA VAL A 18 9.77 6.75 16.65
C VAL A 18 9.97 6.26 15.22
N GLY A 19 10.09 7.17 14.24
CA GLY A 19 10.31 6.82 12.84
C GLY A 19 11.64 6.08 12.61
N VAL A 20 12.73 6.59 13.17
CA VAL A 20 14.07 5.97 13.03
C VAL A 20 14.11 4.61 13.71
N SER A 21 13.61 4.50 14.94
CA SER A 21 13.58 3.22 15.66
C SER A 21 12.72 2.17 14.94
N GLY A 22 11.52 2.54 14.48
CA GLY A 22 10.67 1.68 13.68
C GLY A 22 11.34 1.23 12.38
N PHE A 23 12.03 2.12 11.68
CA PHE A 23 12.77 1.80 10.47
C PHE A 23 13.90 0.80 10.71
N ILE A 24 14.70 0.99 11.77
CA ILE A 24 15.77 0.06 12.15
C ILE A 24 15.20 -1.32 12.47
N VAL A 25 14.08 -1.38 13.20
CA VAL A 25 13.39 -2.65 13.51
C VAL A 25 12.90 -3.33 12.24
N ALA A 26 12.27 -2.59 11.31
CA ALA A 26 11.79 -3.11 10.04
C ALA A 26 12.93 -3.65 9.14
N LEU A 27 14.09 -2.99 9.16
CA LEU A 27 15.30 -3.48 8.50
C LEU A 27 15.80 -4.79 9.14
N LYS A 28 15.91 -4.84 10.47
CA LYS A 28 16.39 -6.02 11.20
C LYS A 28 15.46 -7.23 11.06
N LEU A 29 14.16 -7.01 11.02
CA LEU A 29 13.16 -8.06 10.79
C LEU A 29 13.09 -8.50 9.31
N GLY A 30 13.86 -7.87 8.42
CA GLY A 30 13.83 -8.18 7.00
C GLY A 30 12.49 -7.86 6.31
N ILE A 31 11.56 -7.19 6.99
CA ILE A 31 10.21 -6.89 6.48
C ILE A 31 10.30 -6.07 5.19
N ILE A 32 11.23 -5.10 5.14
CA ILE A 32 11.44 -4.27 3.95
C ILE A 32 11.91 -5.13 2.77
N VAL A 33 12.86 -6.04 3.02
CA VAL A 33 13.38 -6.96 1.99
C VAL A 33 12.30 -7.94 1.54
N GLN A 34 11.55 -8.52 2.48
CA GLN A 34 10.46 -9.45 2.20
C GLN A 34 9.32 -8.81 1.41
N GLN A 35 8.98 -7.55 1.73
CA GLN A 35 7.96 -6.80 1.02
C GLN A 35 8.45 -6.32 -0.35
N ALA A 36 9.73 -5.96 -0.49
CA ALA A 36 10.33 -5.64 -1.80
C ALA A 36 10.50 -6.87 -2.69
N ALA A 37 10.71 -8.04 -2.09
CA ALA A 37 10.81 -9.33 -2.78
C ALA A 37 9.43 -9.95 -3.08
N LYS A 38 8.32 -9.35 -2.63
CA LYS A 38 7.00 -9.82 -3.05
C LYS A 38 6.91 -9.70 -4.57
N PRO A 39 6.58 -10.79 -5.28
CA PRO A 39 6.35 -10.71 -6.71
C PRO A 39 5.25 -9.69 -6.94
N THR A 40 5.47 -8.77 -7.88
CA THR A 40 4.41 -7.89 -8.38
C THR A 40 3.20 -8.75 -8.68
N HIS A 41 2.04 -8.38 -8.15
CA HIS A 41 0.80 -9.06 -8.52
C HIS A 41 0.59 -8.82 -10.02
N LEU A 42 1.05 -9.77 -10.81
CA LEU A 42 0.77 -9.83 -12.22
C LEU A 42 -0.65 -10.35 -12.30
N ASP A 43 -1.56 -9.45 -12.66
CA ASP A 43 -2.90 -9.84 -13.04
C ASP A 43 -2.83 -10.54 -14.40
N THR A 44 -2.47 -11.82 -14.34
CA THR A 44 -2.52 -12.74 -15.48
C THR A 44 -3.93 -13.34 -15.61
N GLY A 45 -4.96 -12.61 -15.18
CA GLY A 45 -6.33 -12.96 -15.48
C GLY A 45 -6.48 -13.20 -16.98
N ASN A 46 -7.27 -14.20 -17.35
CA ASN A 46 -7.61 -14.41 -18.75
C ASN A 46 -8.56 -13.28 -19.16
N TYR A 47 -7.97 -12.16 -19.58
CA TYR A 47 -8.68 -11.02 -20.12
C TYR A 47 -9.17 -11.40 -21.51
N THR A 48 -10.45 -11.74 -21.61
CA THR A 48 -11.09 -12.01 -22.89
C THR A 48 -11.74 -10.72 -23.40
N LEU A 49 -11.70 -10.49 -24.71
CA LEU A 49 -12.36 -9.34 -25.34
C LEU A 49 -13.88 -9.32 -25.08
N ASP A 50 -14.47 -10.45 -24.69
CA ASP A 50 -15.87 -10.56 -24.28
C ASP A 50 -16.15 -9.94 -22.90
N GLN A 51 -15.14 -9.68 -22.05
CA GLN A 51 -15.32 -9.02 -20.74
C GLN A 51 -15.68 -7.53 -20.84
N GLY A 52 -15.52 -6.93 -22.03
CA GLY A 52 -16.02 -5.60 -22.35
C GLY A 52 -17.19 -5.61 -23.34
N ARG A 53 -17.68 -6.79 -23.73
CA ARG A 53 -18.82 -6.89 -24.63
C ARG A 53 -20.10 -6.60 -23.85
N GLU A 54 -20.88 -5.65 -24.33
CA GLU A 54 -22.23 -5.43 -23.83
C GLU A 54 -23.03 -6.73 -23.98
N VAL A 55 -23.44 -7.34 -22.86
CA VAL A 55 -24.28 -8.54 -22.89
C VAL A 55 -25.63 -8.11 -23.44
N ARG A 56 -25.94 -8.53 -24.65
CA ARG A 56 -27.23 -8.22 -25.27
C ARG A 56 -28.32 -9.00 -24.51
N PRO A 57 -29.48 -8.38 -24.19
CA PRO A 57 -30.56 -9.04 -23.43
C PRO A 57 -31.05 -10.36 -24.05
N GLU A 58 -30.80 -10.56 -25.34
CA GLU A 58 -31.23 -11.71 -26.12
C GLU A 58 -30.35 -12.96 -25.88
N GLU A 59 -29.13 -12.78 -25.36
CA GLU A 59 -28.20 -13.86 -25.01
C GLU A 59 -28.44 -14.40 -23.60
N GLU A 60 -28.96 -13.57 -22.67
CA GLU A 60 -29.31 -13.96 -21.30
C GLU A 60 -30.46 -14.97 -21.23
N ARG A 61 -31.34 -14.98 -22.25
CA ARG A 61 -32.55 -15.82 -22.30
C ARG A 61 -32.29 -17.25 -22.81
N ARG A 62 -31.04 -17.58 -23.18
CA ARG A 62 -30.65 -18.89 -23.74
C ARG A 62 -29.89 -19.81 -22.80
N THR A 63 -29.58 -19.35 -21.58
CA THR A 63 -29.04 -20.16 -20.47
C THR A 63 -30.12 -20.40 -19.43
#